data_AF-A0A7H8QU39-F1
#
_entry.id   AF-A0A7H8QU39-F1
#
_cell.length_a   1.000
_cell.length_b   1.000
_cell.length_c   1.000
_cell.angle_alpha   90.00
_cell.angle_beta   90.00
_cell.angle_gamma   90.00
#
_symmetry.space_group_name_H-M   'P 1'
#
loop_
_entity.id
_entity.type
_entity.pdbx_description
1 polymer ?
#
loop_
_entity_poly.entity_id
_entity_poly.type
_entity_poly.pdbx_seq_one_letter_code
_entity_poly.pdbx_strand_id
1 'polypeptide(L)'
;MSPNPLSEANDGSTAVSSKTSLLWAYQLRKEHIHLVNRIEDVNSDLLSYSSRATEHHQNLSNLERLVKSLQTENYTLKNEVTIVRDKFAASLDQVNKQVAAAMVTTKNGREEKTKEEKESLAKLECGFEHLGLRMKELAQGMVELKMGMAGMEKKCECLAVKQMELAAWQGKMPPPKKPNISTPKSRAGRTQTGVRASLIVSLRYSKTAEGKDDYHGKQASSFTQMTYPANEATMSTMTDSLIPDSMPVYPAISPIDLLFQKIKQDDRGLYDYFTFAAELRSELPRRKQEGHMVEAFFDGLSNDSAVKMAMEEYLDALGWIWSNVEGFCRRDQQGYNTRSRTRASATKSRVKSVARKGTVEKDKSQL
;
A
#
# COMPACT_ATOMS: atom_id res chain seq x y z
N MET A 1 -14.88 80.57 74.74
CA MET A 1 -15.83 80.27 73.65
C MET A 1 -14.97 79.80 72.47
N SER A 2 -15.05 78.57 71.96
CA SER A 2 -16.19 77.69 71.76
C SER A 2 -15.89 76.23 72.18
N PRO A 3 -16.89 75.45 72.60
CA PRO A 3 -16.69 74.09 73.10
C PRO A 3 -16.56 73.07 71.95
N ASN A 4 -15.69 72.07 72.16
CA ASN A 4 -15.52 70.91 71.29
C ASN A 4 -16.81 70.07 71.22
N PRO A 5 -17.26 69.64 70.03
CA PRO A 5 -18.33 68.68 69.92
C PRO A 5 -17.81 67.28 70.28
N LEU A 6 -18.53 66.62 71.21
CA LEU A 6 -18.39 65.20 71.51
C LEU A 6 -18.66 64.38 70.23
N SER A 7 -17.65 63.62 69.78
CA SER A 7 -17.86 62.52 68.83
C SER A 7 -18.52 61.35 69.56
N GLU A 8 -19.82 61.21 69.38
CA GLU A 8 -20.58 60.04 69.82
C GLU A 8 -20.11 58.79 69.07
N ALA A 9 -19.73 57.78 69.85
CA ALA A 9 -19.32 56.46 69.40
C ALA A 9 -20.51 55.72 68.75
N ASN A 10 -20.41 55.45 67.45
CA ASN A 10 -21.32 54.59 66.71
C ASN A 10 -20.68 53.20 66.51
N ASP A 11 -20.48 52.46 67.60
CA ASP A 11 -19.77 51.16 67.64
C ASP A 11 -20.69 49.93 67.43
N GLY A 12 -21.91 50.11 66.91
CA GLY A 12 -22.89 49.01 66.79
C GLY A 12 -22.98 48.30 65.43
N SER A 13 -22.46 48.89 64.34
CA SER A 13 -22.84 48.47 62.97
C SER A 13 -21.71 47.91 62.10
N THR A 14 -20.46 47.88 62.59
CA THR A 14 -19.30 47.34 61.86
C THR A 14 -19.23 45.81 61.86
N ALA A 15 -19.87 45.14 62.82
CA ALA A 15 -19.81 43.68 62.94
C ALA A 15 -20.60 42.92 61.85
N VAL A 16 -21.66 43.52 61.28
CA VAL A 16 -22.47 42.88 60.23
C VAL A 16 -21.79 43.02 58.85
N SER A 17 -21.17 44.17 58.57
CA SER A 17 -20.41 44.41 57.33
C SER A 17 -19.21 43.47 57.16
N SER A 18 -18.54 43.13 58.28
CA SER A 18 -17.41 42.19 58.27
C SER A 18 -17.82 40.76 57.87
N LYS A 19 -19.01 40.30 58.26
CA LYS A 19 -19.50 38.96 57.92
C LYS A 19 -19.84 38.82 56.44
N THR A 20 -20.48 39.82 55.84
CA THR A 20 -20.77 39.83 54.40
C THR A 20 -19.47 39.87 53.60
N SER A 21 -18.51 40.71 54.00
CA SER A 21 -17.19 40.78 53.35
C SER A 21 -16.44 39.44 53.40
N LEU A 22 -16.47 38.74 54.55
CA LEU A 22 -15.83 37.43 54.70
C LEU A 22 -16.46 36.36 53.80
N LEU A 23 -17.80 36.35 53.67
CA LEU A 23 -18.49 35.42 52.76
C LEU A 23 -18.12 35.69 51.30
N TRP A 24 -18.05 36.97 50.89
CA TRP A 24 -17.59 37.35 49.56
C TRP A 24 -16.14 36.91 49.31
N ALA A 25 -15.23 37.14 50.27
CA ALA A 25 -13.84 36.69 50.15
C ALA A 25 -13.72 35.16 50.05
N TYR A 26 -14.53 34.41 50.83
CA TYR A 26 -14.57 32.95 50.76
C TYR A 26 -15.06 32.46 49.39
N GLN A 27 -16.16 33.02 48.89
CA GLN A 27 -16.69 32.66 47.58
C GLN A 27 -15.70 32.97 46.47
N LEU A 28 -15.08 34.16 46.50
CA LEU A 28 -14.04 34.56 45.54
C LEU A 28 -12.86 33.57 45.55
N ARG A 29 -12.43 33.15 46.74
CA ARG A 29 -11.35 32.17 46.89
C ARG A 29 -11.73 30.80 46.32
N LYS A 30 -12.98 30.35 46.52
CA LYS A 30 -13.47 29.09 45.96
C LYS A 30 -13.49 29.12 44.43
N GLU A 31 -14.02 30.19 43.84
CA GLU A 31 -14.02 30.37 42.39
C GLU A 31 -12.60 30.48 41.84
N HIS A 32 -11.70 31.19 42.53
CA HIS A 32 -10.30 31.26 42.15
C HIS A 32 -9.64 29.87 42.13
N ILE A 33 -9.85 29.04 43.15
CA ILE A 33 -9.32 27.66 43.16
C ILE A 33 -9.88 26.85 41.99
N HIS A 34 -11.18 26.93 41.73
CA HIS A 34 -11.81 26.23 40.62
C HIS A 34 -11.25 26.68 39.25
N LEU A 35 -11.04 27.99 39.06
CA LEU A 35 -10.44 28.54 37.85
C LEU A 35 -8.98 28.11 37.68
N VAL A 36 -8.19 28.11 38.75
CA VAL A 36 -6.79 27.65 38.72
C VAL A 36 -6.74 26.17 38.33
N ASN A 37 -7.55 25.32 38.95
CA ASN A 37 -7.59 23.89 38.59
C ASN A 37 -7.96 23.69 37.12
N ARG A 38 -8.96 24.42 36.61
CA ARG A 38 -9.33 24.35 35.19
C ARG A 38 -8.20 24.82 34.26
N ILE A 39 -7.44 25.84 34.66
CA ILE A 39 -6.26 26.31 33.90
C ILE A 39 -5.17 25.23 33.90
N GLU A 40 -4.93 24.57 35.05
CA GLU A 40 -3.97 23.47 35.16
C GLU A 40 -4.36 22.28 34.28
N ASP A 41 -5.63 21.89 34.26
CA ASP A 41 -6.16 20.81 33.42
C ASP A 41 -5.96 21.13 31.93
N VAL A 42 -6.39 22.32 31.48
CA VAL A 42 -6.21 22.77 30.09
C VAL A 42 -4.73 22.85 29.72
N ASN A 43 -3.86 23.27 30.64
CA ASN A 43 -2.43 23.31 30.40
C ASN A 43 -1.82 21.90 30.28
N SER A 44 -2.26 20.95 31.09
CA SER A 44 -1.88 19.54 30.98
C SER A 44 -2.30 18.95 29.63
N ASP A 45 -3.54 19.22 29.19
CA ASP A 45 -4.04 18.78 27.88
C ASP A 45 -3.25 19.41 26.74
N LEU A 46 -2.94 20.71 26.82
CA LEU A 46 -2.14 21.42 25.82
C LEU A 46 -0.73 20.82 25.69
N LEU A 47 -0.09 20.47 26.81
CA LEU A 47 1.22 19.81 26.81
C LEU A 47 1.14 18.41 26.20
N SER A 48 0.07 17.65 26.48
CA SER A 48 -0.18 16.35 25.87
C SER A 48 -0.36 16.45 24.34
N TYR A 49 -1.20 17.39 23.88
CA TYR A 49 -1.38 17.65 22.45
C TYR A 49 -0.10 18.12 21.77
N SER A 50 0.68 18.98 22.43
CA SER A 50 1.99 19.41 21.93
C SER A 50 2.94 18.23 21.76
N SER A 51 3.05 17.35 22.76
CA SER A 51 3.86 16.12 22.68
C SER A 51 3.42 15.24 21.51
N ARG A 52 2.12 14.97 21.37
CA ARG A 52 1.59 14.17 20.25
C ARG A 52 1.86 14.83 18.89
N ALA A 53 1.75 16.14 18.80
CA ALA A 53 2.07 16.88 17.57
C ALA A 53 3.55 16.72 17.17
N THR A 54 4.47 16.78 18.14
CA THR A 54 5.91 16.54 17.87
C THR A 54 6.19 15.10 17.44
N GLU A 55 5.52 14.12 18.03
CA GLU A 55 5.63 12.70 17.63
C GLU A 55 5.13 12.49 16.19
N HIS A 56 3.96 13.02 15.84
CA HIS A 56 3.44 12.97 14.49
C HIS A 56 4.38 13.65 13.48
N HIS A 57 4.97 14.79 13.83
CA HIS A 57 5.95 15.48 12.99
C HIS A 57 7.21 14.62 12.74
N GLN A 58 7.72 13.95 13.79
CA GLN A 58 8.84 13.04 13.67
C GLN A 58 8.51 11.82 12.80
N ASN A 59 7.31 11.25 12.96
CA ASN A 59 6.82 10.14 12.15
C ASN A 59 6.69 10.53 10.66
N LEU A 60 6.17 11.72 10.37
CA LEU A 60 6.11 12.25 9.01
C LEU A 60 7.50 12.43 8.39
N SER A 61 8.47 12.94 9.16
CA SER A 61 9.85 13.08 8.71
C SER A 61 10.54 11.72 8.46
N ASN A 62 10.24 10.71 9.27
CA ASN A 62 10.71 9.34 9.05
C ASN A 62 10.11 8.76 7.76
N LEU A 63 8.81 8.93 7.55
CA LEU A 63 8.12 8.45 6.34
C LEU A 63 8.65 9.16 5.09
N GLU A 64 8.89 10.46 5.15
CA GLU A 64 9.48 11.22 4.03
C GLU A 64 10.87 10.69 3.65
N ARG A 65 11.72 10.38 4.65
CA ARG A 65 13.02 9.74 4.42
C ARG A 65 12.88 8.37 3.77
N LEU A 66 11.94 7.55 4.22
CA LEU A 66 11.68 6.23 3.65
C LEU A 66 11.21 6.32 2.18
N VAL A 67 10.28 7.21 1.89
CA VAL A 67 9.79 7.46 0.53
C VAL A 67 10.93 7.90 -0.39
N LYS A 68 11.80 8.81 0.07
CA LYS A 68 12.99 9.24 -0.69
C LYS A 68 13.94 8.07 -0.96
N SER A 69 14.19 7.21 0.02
CA SER A 69 15.02 6.00 -0.16
C SER A 69 14.43 5.07 -1.22
N LEU A 70 13.14 4.73 -1.09
CA LEU A 70 12.44 3.86 -2.04
C LEU A 70 12.39 4.44 -3.47
N GLN A 71 12.31 5.77 -3.61
CA GLN A 71 12.40 6.42 -4.92
C GLN A 71 13.78 6.24 -5.56
N THR A 72 14.85 6.37 -4.78
CA THR A 72 16.22 6.15 -5.30
C THR A 72 16.49 4.69 -5.67
N GLU A 73 15.94 3.74 -4.90
CA GLU A 73 16.03 2.31 -5.20
C GLU A 73 15.25 1.96 -6.47
N ASN A 74 14.01 2.47 -6.62
CA ASN A 74 13.23 2.27 -7.84
C ASN A 74 13.92 2.84 -9.09
N TYR A 75 14.56 4.00 -8.97
CA TYR A 75 15.35 4.55 -10.07
C TYR A 75 16.53 3.65 -10.44
N THR A 76 17.23 3.12 -9.43
CA THR A 76 18.33 2.17 -9.63
C THR A 76 17.85 0.89 -10.32
N LEU A 77 16.79 0.26 -9.80
CA LEU A 77 16.20 -0.95 -10.38
C LEU A 77 15.73 -0.73 -11.83
N LYS A 78 15.12 0.42 -12.12
CA LYS A 78 14.70 0.77 -13.49
C LYS A 78 15.89 0.83 -14.45
N ASN A 79 17.03 1.37 -14.00
CA ASN A 79 18.24 1.40 -14.82
C ASN A 79 18.81 -0.01 -15.02
N GLU A 80 18.85 -0.83 -13.98
CA GLU A 80 19.30 -2.24 -14.07
C GLU A 80 18.44 -3.06 -15.04
N VAL A 81 17.11 -2.93 -14.95
CA VAL A 81 16.17 -3.59 -15.88
C VAL A 81 16.40 -3.14 -17.31
N THR A 82 16.66 -1.84 -17.52
CA THR A 82 16.96 -1.30 -18.86
C THR A 82 18.24 -1.92 -19.42
N ILE A 83 19.30 -2.00 -18.61
CA ILE A 83 20.57 -2.64 -19.00
C ILE A 83 20.37 -4.12 -19.35
N VAL A 84 19.61 -4.87 -18.54
CA VAL A 84 19.32 -6.30 -18.80
C VAL A 84 18.54 -6.46 -20.11
N ARG A 85 17.52 -5.63 -20.32
CA ARG A 85 16.73 -5.61 -21.56
C ARG A 85 17.61 -5.36 -22.78
N ASP A 86 18.51 -4.39 -22.72
CA ASP A 86 19.38 -4.04 -23.83
C ASP A 86 20.41 -5.16 -24.12
N LYS A 87 20.96 -5.80 -23.07
CA LYS A 87 21.81 -7.00 -23.21
C LYS A 87 21.06 -8.17 -23.86
N PHE A 88 19.81 -8.40 -23.47
CA PHE A 88 18.98 -9.45 -24.04
C PHE A 88 18.67 -9.19 -25.51
N ALA A 89 18.33 -7.95 -25.87
CA ALA A 89 18.11 -7.55 -27.25
C ALA A 89 19.36 -7.79 -28.12
N ALA A 90 20.55 -7.40 -27.63
CA ALA A 90 21.81 -7.64 -28.33
C ALA A 90 22.11 -9.15 -28.51
N SER A 91 21.82 -9.97 -27.50
CA SER A 91 21.99 -11.43 -27.58
C SER A 91 21.03 -12.07 -28.58
N LEU A 92 19.77 -11.62 -28.62
CA LEU A 92 18.77 -12.09 -29.57
C LEU A 92 19.16 -11.74 -31.02
N ASP A 93 19.67 -10.53 -31.25
CA ASP A 93 20.21 -10.13 -32.55
C ASP A 93 21.42 -10.97 -32.97
N GLN A 94 22.29 -11.33 -32.03
CA GLN A 94 23.43 -12.22 -32.28
C GLN A 94 22.98 -13.62 -32.68
N VAL A 95 22.01 -14.21 -31.96
CA VAL A 95 21.44 -15.52 -32.30
C VAL A 95 20.78 -15.48 -33.67
N ASN A 96 20.00 -14.44 -33.97
CA ASN A 96 19.37 -14.26 -35.29
C ASN A 96 20.42 -14.20 -36.42
N LYS A 97 21.53 -13.48 -36.21
CA LYS A 97 22.66 -13.45 -37.17
C LYS A 97 23.29 -14.83 -37.36
N GLN A 98 23.49 -15.60 -36.27
CA GLN A 98 24.04 -16.96 -36.36
C GLN A 98 23.10 -17.90 -37.12
N VAL A 99 21.80 -17.83 -36.85
CA VAL A 99 20.77 -18.62 -37.57
C VAL A 99 20.74 -18.25 -39.05
N ALA A 100 20.77 -16.96 -39.38
CA ALA A 100 20.83 -16.49 -40.77
C ALA A 100 22.09 -16.98 -41.50
N ALA A 101 23.26 -16.90 -40.85
CA ALA A 101 24.51 -17.40 -41.41
C ALA A 101 24.48 -18.92 -41.66
N ALA A 102 23.95 -19.70 -40.71
CA ALA A 102 23.77 -21.15 -40.85
C ALA A 102 22.78 -21.50 -41.99
N MET A 103 21.72 -20.72 -42.18
CA MET A 103 20.79 -20.91 -43.31
C MET A 103 21.42 -20.64 -44.68
N VAL A 104 22.37 -19.71 -44.77
CA VAL A 104 23.09 -19.44 -46.04
C VAL A 104 24.09 -20.55 -46.35
N THR A 105 24.81 -21.06 -45.35
CA THR A 105 25.81 -22.13 -45.56
C THR A 105 25.17 -23.50 -45.88
N THR A 106 23.93 -23.75 -45.45
CA THR A 106 23.17 -24.97 -45.77
C THR A 106 22.63 -24.98 -47.21
N LYS A 107 22.32 -23.82 -47.81
CA LYS A 107 21.85 -23.76 -49.21
C LYS A 107 22.90 -24.04 -50.29
N ASN A 108 24.19 -23.84 -50.01
CA ASN A 108 25.26 -23.90 -51.02
C ASN A 108 25.99 -25.27 -51.13
N GLY A 109 25.62 -26.31 -50.37
CA GLY A 109 26.37 -27.58 -50.34
C GLY A 109 25.51 -28.84 -50.48
N ARG A 110 24.37 -28.77 -51.19
CA ARG A 110 23.27 -29.74 -51.07
C ARG A 110 23.49 -31.16 -51.61
N GLU A 111 24.66 -31.53 -52.15
CA GLU A 111 24.85 -32.91 -52.65
C GLU A 111 25.78 -33.81 -51.81
N GLU A 112 26.66 -33.27 -50.95
CA GLU A 112 27.48 -34.08 -50.01
C GLU A 112 27.14 -33.86 -48.51
N LYS A 113 26.41 -32.80 -48.14
CA LYS A 113 26.20 -32.37 -46.73
C LYS A 113 25.15 -33.11 -45.90
N THR A 114 24.33 -33.97 -46.49
CA THR A 114 23.19 -34.57 -45.76
C THR A 114 23.60 -35.53 -44.64
N LYS A 115 24.85 -36.00 -44.63
CA LYS A 115 25.39 -36.86 -43.58
C LYS A 115 25.94 -36.05 -42.39
N GLU A 116 26.64 -34.94 -42.66
CA GLU A 116 27.20 -34.04 -41.64
C GLU A 116 26.12 -33.18 -40.97
N GLU A 117 25.06 -32.81 -41.71
CA GLU A 117 23.89 -32.14 -41.12
C GLU A 117 23.13 -33.04 -40.14
N LYS A 118 23.02 -34.35 -40.41
CA LYS A 118 22.42 -35.28 -39.45
C LYS A 118 23.25 -35.43 -38.18
N GLU A 119 24.58 -35.43 -38.30
CA GLU A 119 25.47 -35.53 -37.14
C GLU A 119 25.48 -34.24 -36.29
N SER A 120 25.44 -33.07 -36.93
CA SER A 120 25.31 -31.79 -36.22
C SER A 120 23.95 -31.60 -35.56
N LEU A 121 22.86 -32.10 -36.17
CA LEU A 121 21.52 -32.09 -35.57
C LEU A 121 21.45 -33.03 -34.37
N ALA A 122 22.01 -34.24 -34.46
CA ALA A 122 22.11 -35.16 -33.33
C ALA A 122 22.96 -34.58 -32.18
N LYS A 123 24.03 -33.83 -32.49
CA LYS A 123 24.85 -33.15 -31.50
C LYS A 123 24.12 -32.01 -30.80
N LEU A 124 23.29 -31.26 -31.54
CA LEU A 124 22.46 -30.20 -30.97
C LEU A 124 21.35 -30.76 -30.07
N GLU A 125 20.71 -31.85 -30.51
CA GLU A 125 19.68 -32.56 -29.73
C GLU A 125 20.26 -33.10 -28.40
N CYS A 126 21.44 -33.72 -28.44
CA CYS A 126 22.19 -34.12 -27.24
C CYS A 126 22.51 -32.94 -26.31
N GLY A 127 22.82 -31.77 -26.88
CA GLY A 127 23.03 -30.53 -26.12
C GLY A 127 21.77 -30.04 -25.38
N PHE A 128 20.60 -30.13 -26.03
CA PHE A 128 19.31 -29.78 -25.41
C PHE A 128 18.92 -30.77 -24.32
N GLU A 129 19.15 -32.06 -24.51
CA GLU A 129 18.94 -33.07 -23.46
C GLU A 129 19.82 -32.80 -22.24
N HIS A 130 21.10 -32.48 -22.45
CA HIS A 130 22.02 -32.14 -21.37
C HIS A 130 21.58 -30.86 -20.63
N LEU A 131 21.14 -29.83 -21.34
CA LEU A 131 20.61 -28.61 -20.72
C LEU A 131 19.33 -28.89 -19.93
N GLY A 132 18.45 -29.76 -20.45
CA GLY A 132 17.24 -30.21 -19.76
C GLY A 132 17.55 -30.95 -18.45
N LEU A 133 18.59 -31.77 -18.42
CA LEU A 133 19.07 -32.42 -17.19
C LEU A 133 19.58 -31.38 -16.18
N ARG A 134 20.40 -30.41 -16.61
CA ARG A 134 20.88 -29.32 -15.73
C ARG A 134 19.75 -28.46 -15.17
N MET A 135 18.71 -28.20 -15.95
CA MET A 135 17.53 -27.49 -15.46
C MET A 135 16.76 -28.29 -14.40
N LYS A 136 16.67 -29.62 -14.55
CA LYS A 136 16.06 -30.49 -13.54
C LYS A 136 16.89 -30.53 -12.26
N GLU A 137 18.21 -30.62 -12.35
CA GLU A 137 19.12 -30.54 -11.20
C GLU A 137 18.98 -29.21 -10.46
N LEU A 138 18.93 -28.09 -11.19
CA LEU A 138 18.74 -26.77 -10.61
C LEU A 138 17.36 -26.66 -9.91
N ALA A 139 16.31 -27.14 -10.56
CA ALA A 139 14.96 -27.16 -9.99
C ALA A 139 14.92 -28.00 -8.70
N GLN A 140 15.58 -29.16 -8.68
CA GLN A 140 15.72 -29.98 -7.48
C GLN A 140 16.49 -29.25 -6.36
N GLY A 141 17.61 -28.61 -6.70
CA GLY A 141 18.38 -27.79 -5.75
C GLY A 141 17.56 -26.65 -5.13
N MET A 142 16.66 -26.01 -5.90
CA MET A 142 15.74 -24.99 -5.37
C MET A 142 14.72 -25.59 -4.39
N VAL A 143 14.22 -26.81 -4.65
CA VAL A 143 13.32 -27.50 -3.72
C VAL A 143 14.02 -27.84 -2.41
N GLU A 144 15.26 -28.36 -2.48
CA GLU A 144 16.08 -28.65 -1.30
C GLU A 144 16.38 -27.40 -0.47
N LEU A 145 16.77 -26.30 -1.14
CA LEU A 145 16.98 -25.00 -0.48
C LEU A 145 15.71 -24.51 0.22
N LYS A 146 14.56 -24.60 -0.46
CA LYS A 146 13.26 -24.20 0.11
C LYS A 146 12.91 -25.02 1.35
N MET A 147 13.14 -26.33 1.33
CA MET A 147 12.98 -27.19 2.50
C MET A 147 13.95 -26.80 3.64
N GLY A 148 15.20 -26.47 3.30
CA GLY A 148 16.19 -25.99 4.26
C GLY A 148 15.78 -24.69 4.96
N MET A 149 15.27 -23.71 4.20
CA MET A 149 14.77 -22.45 4.76
C MET A 149 13.56 -22.68 5.68
N ALA A 150 12.59 -23.51 5.27
CA ALA A 150 11.45 -23.85 6.12
C ALA A 150 11.88 -24.56 7.43
N GLY A 151 12.94 -25.37 7.38
CA GLY A 151 13.54 -25.97 8.56
C GLY A 151 14.21 -24.95 9.48
N MET A 152 14.86 -23.93 8.92
CA MET A 152 15.42 -22.83 9.70
C MET A 152 14.34 -21.95 10.33
N GLU A 153 13.27 -21.66 9.61
CA GLU A 153 12.12 -20.90 10.11
C GLU A 153 11.52 -21.55 11.36
N LYS A 154 11.26 -22.86 11.33
CA LYS A 154 10.81 -23.63 12.50
C LYS A 154 11.80 -23.59 13.67
N LYS A 155 13.11 -23.59 13.40
CA LYS A 155 14.13 -23.45 14.46
C LYS A 155 14.08 -22.05 15.09
N CYS A 156 13.91 -21.01 14.28
CA CYS A 156 13.74 -19.63 14.76
C CYS A 156 12.48 -19.49 15.60
N GLU A 157 11.35 -20.07 15.17
CA GLU A 157 10.11 -20.11 15.97
C GLU A 157 10.31 -20.83 17.31
N CYS A 158 10.96 -21.99 17.32
CA CYS A 158 11.27 -22.73 18.55
C CYS A 158 12.19 -21.94 19.50
N LEU A 159 13.22 -21.26 18.97
CA LEU A 159 14.07 -20.37 19.77
C LEU A 159 13.30 -19.18 20.33
N ALA A 160 12.39 -18.60 19.55
CA ALA A 160 11.52 -17.51 20.00
C ALA A 160 10.61 -17.96 21.16
N VAL A 161 10.00 -19.15 21.05
CA VAL A 161 9.19 -19.74 22.14
C VAL A 161 10.03 -19.98 23.40
N LYS A 162 11.22 -20.57 23.27
CA LYS A 162 12.14 -20.75 24.41
C LYS A 162 12.55 -19.43 25.05
N GLN A 163 12.73 -18.38 24.25
CA GLN A 163 13.05 -17.05 24.76
C GLN A 163 11.87 -16.42 25.51
N MET A 164 10.63 -16.63 25.05
CA MET A 164 9.42 -16.23 25.77
C MET A 164 9.26 -17.02 27.08
N GLU A 165 9.53 -18.32 27.09
CA GLU A 165 9.52 -19.13 28.32
C GLU A 165 10.57 -18.65 29.33
N LEU A 166 11.80 -18.39 28.88
CA LEU A 166 12.87 -17.81 29.72
C LEU A 166 12.47 -16.47 30.32
N ALA A 167 11.85 -15.59 29.53
CA ALA A 167 11.34 -14.30 30.01
C ALA A 167 10.22 -14.50 31.05
N ALA A 168 9.30 -15.44 30.82
CA ALA A 168 8.24 -15.77 31.78
C ALA A 168 8.80 -16.36 33.09
N TRP A 169 9.85 -17.17 33.03
CA TRP A 169 10.57 -17.67 34.20
C TRP A 169 11.28 -16.57 34.97
N GLN A 170 11.92 -15.62 34.28
CA GLN A 170 12.56 -14.46 34.93
C GLN A 170 11.55 -13.56 35.63
N GLY A 171 10.32 -13.42 35.11
CA GLY A 171 9.24 -12.70 35.78
C GLY A 171 8.72 -13.37 37.06
N LYS A 172 8.92 -14.69 37.23
CA LYS A 172 8.51 -15.45 38.44
C LYS A 172 9.59 -15.51 39.52
N MET A 173 10.82 -15.09 39.22
CA MET A 173 11.86 -14.98 40.23
C MET A 173 11.54 -13.77 41.13
N PRO A 174 11.47 -13.96 42.46
CA PRO A 174 11.31 -12.83 43.37
C PRO A 174 12.49 -11.86 43.17
N PRO A 175 12.24 -10.54 43.14
CA PRO A 175 13.29 -9.57 42.92
C PRO A 175 14.42 -9.81 43.94
N PRO A 176 15.70 -9.81 43.50
CA PRO A 176 16.81 -10.00 44.42
C PRO A 176 16.67 -8.99 45.55
N LYS A 177 16.56 -9.50 46.79
CA LYS A 177 16.48 -8.68 48.00
C LYS A 177 17.63 -7.69 47.95
N LYS A 178 17.28 -6.40 47.84
CA LYS A 178 18.23 -5.29 47.83
C LYS A 178 19.16 -5.48 49.03
N PRO A 179 20.49 -5.60 48.84
CA PRO A 179 21.40 -5.55 49.96
C PRO A 179 21.21 -4.19 50.63
N ASN A 180 20.84 -4.24 51.90
CA ASN A 180 20.62 -3.09 52.77
C ASN A 180 21.98 -2.42 53.01
N ILE A 181 22.41 -1.57 52.08
CA ILE A 181 23.63 -0.78 52.21
C ILE A 181 23.19 0.63 52.62
N SER A 182 23.19 0.84 53.94
CA SER A 182 23.25 2.16 54.53
C SER A 182 24.44 2.92 53.96
N THR A 183 24.16 4.01 53.25
CA THR A 183 25.13 4.99 52.77
C THR A 183 25.84 5.68 53.92
N PRO A 184 27.18 5.79 53.92
CA PRO A 184 27.87 6.95 54.43
C PRO A 184 28.10 7.96 53.29
N LYS A 185 27.68 9.18 53.60
CA LYS A 185 27.94 10.45 52.93
C LYS A 185 29.44 10.67 52.71
N SER A 186 29.92 10.66 51.45
CA SER A 186 31.21 11.24 51.05
C SER A 186 31.23 11.40 49.53
N ARG A 187 31.14 12.63 49.01
CA ARG A 187 32.25 13.51 48.59
C ARG A 187 32.90 13.07 47.27
N ALA A 188 32.66 13.92 46.26
CA ALA A 188 33.49 14.26 45.10
C ALA A 188 34.31 13.15 44.41
N GLY A 189 34.01 12.90 43.14
CA GLY A 189 35.00 12.28 42.25
C GLY A 189 34.44 11.69 40.95
N ARG A 190 34.58 12.46 39.87
CA ARG A 190 35.03 12.02 38.55
C ARG A 190 34.30 10.79 37.94
N THR A 191 33.33 11.06 37.08
CA THR A 191 32.75 10.06 36.17
C THR A 191 33.74 9.70 35.06
N GLN A 192 34.36 8.52 35.16
CA GLN A 192 34.91 7.79 34.01
C GLN A 192 33.75 7.15 33.24
N THR A 193 33.77 7.38 31.93
CA THR A 193 32.94 6.78 30.90
C THR A 193 33.22 5.27 30.80
N GLY A 194 32.34 4.46 31.39
CA GLY A 194 32.31 3.02 31.20
C GLY A 194 31.65 2.68 29.85
N VAL A 195 32.47 2.34 28.87
CA VAL A 195 32.07 1.83 27.55
C VAL A 195 31.33 0.51 27.73
N ARG A 196 30.01 0.52 27.54
CA ARG A 196 29.23 -0.70 27.34
C ARG A 196 29.58 -1.26 25.96
N ALA A 197 30.25 -2.41 25.94
CA ALA A 197 30.52 -3.15 24.72
C ALA A 197 29.20 -3.67 24.12
N SER A 198 28.66 -2.90 23.18
CA SER A 198 27.61 -3.33 22.26
C SER A 198 28.23 -4.26 21.23
N LEU A 199 27.90 -5.54 21.29
CA LEU A 199 28.23 -6.52 20.25
C LEU A 199 27.39 -6.20 19.00
N ILE A 200 27.93 -5.36 18.13
CA ILE A 200 27.39 -5.11 16.78
C ILE A 200 27.84 -6.29 15.91
N VAL A 201 26.89 -7.16 15.55
CA VAL A 201 27.08 -8.17 14.50
C VAL A 201 27.04 -7.44 13.16
N SER A 202 28.20 -7.03 12.65
CA SER A 202 28.32 -6.49 11.30
C SER A 202 28.27 -7.61 10.28
N LEU A 203 27.15 -7.73 9.57
CA LEU A 203 27.03 -8.55 8.37
C LEU A 203 27.88 -7.91 7.25
N ARG A 204 29.08 -8.45 6.98
CA ARG A 204 29.90 -8.05 5.82
C ARG A 204 29.41 -8.80 4.59
N TYR A 205 28.69 -8.11 3.70
CA TYR A 205 28.57 -8.55 2.32
C TYR A 205 29.90 -8.28 1.61
N SER A 206 30.61 -9.36 1.24
CA SER A 206 31.78 -9.26 0.37
C SER A 206 31.32 -8.89 -1.03
N LYS A 207 31.39 -7.61 -1.35
CA LYS A 207 31.26 -7.06 -2.70
C LYS A 207 32.47 -7.50 -3.50
N THR A 208 32.29 -8.45 -4.41
CA THR A 208 33.28 -8.83 -5.42
C THR A 208 33.54 -7.63 -6.31
N ALA A 209 34.79 -7.16 -6.28
CA ALA A 209 35.29 -6.10 -7.13
C ALA A 209 35.58 -6.65 -8.52
N GLU A 210 34.85 -6.19 -9.52
CA GLU A 210 35.26 -6.26 -10.91
C GLU A 210 34.91 -4.94 -11.61
N GLY A 211 35.83 -4.47 -12.45
CA GLY A 211 35.57 -3.48 -13.48
C GLY A 211 35.95 -2.04 -13.15
N LYS A 212 37.24 -1.73 -13.25
CA LYS A 212 37.73 -0.39 -13.63
C LYS A 212 37.31 -0.18 -15.09
N ASP A 213 36.49 0.84 -15.35
CA ASP A 213 36.45 1.48 -16.66
C ASP A 213 36.36 3.00 -16.46
N ASP A 214 37.45 3.66 -16.84
CA ASP A 214 37.58 5.11 -16.97
C ASP A 214 36.67 5.59 -18.11
N TYR A 215 35.68 6.42 -17.80
CA TYR A 215 35.08 7.31 -18.81
C TYR A 215 34.86 8.71 -18.26
N HIS A 216 35.72 9.63 -18.71
CA HIS A 216 35.50 11.06 -18.69
C HIS A 216 34.26 11.43 -19.51
N GLY A 217 33.34 12.20 -18.92
CA GLY A 217 32.19 12.71 -19.64
C GLY A 217 31.49 13.84 -18.89
N LYS A 218 31.90 15.07 -19.20
CA LYS A 218 31.31 16.33 -18.76
C LYS A 218 29.80 16.37 -19.06
N GLN A 219 28.98 16.84 -18.12
CA GLN A 219 27.97 17.87 -18.39
C GLN A 219 27.40 18.44 -17.09
N ALA A 220 27.62 19.74 -16.91
CA ALA A 220 26.98 20.55 -15.91
C ALA A 220 25.52 20.78 -16.32
N SER A 221 24.58 20.54 -15.42
CA SER A 221 23.21 21.05 -15.53
C SER A 221 22.83 21.64 -14.18
N SER A 222 22.88 22.97 -14.12
CA SER A 222 22.36 23.77 -13.01
C SER A 222 20.87 23.49 -12.82
N PHE A 223 20.51 22.97 -11.64
CA PHE A 223 19.12 22.82 -11.22
C PHE A 223 18.79 23.96 -10.25
N THR A 224 18.01 24.92 -10.73
CA THR A 224 17.55 26.09 -9.97
C THR A 224 16.51 25.66 -8.94
N GLN A 225 16.86 25.77 -7.65
CA GLN A 225 15.94 25.65 -6.53
C GLN A 225 15.00 26.86 -6.51
N MET A 226 13.70 26.62 -6.70
CA MET A 226 12.64 27.61 -6.48
C MET A 226 12.17 27.51 -5.03
N THR A 227 12.62 28.45 -4.21
CA THR A 227 12.18 28.67 -2.83
C THR A 227 10.92 29.52 -2.86
N TYR A 228 9.78 28.98 -2.43
CA TYR A 228 8.57 29.77 -2.20
C TYR A 228 8.50 30.21 -0.73
N PRO A 229 8.12 31.47 -0.45
CA PRO A 229 7.95 31.96 0.90
C PRO A 229 6.66 31.43 1.52
N ALA A 230 6.76 31.01 2.77
CA ALA A 230 5.63 30.68 3.64
C ALA A 230 4.82 31.95 3.92
N ASN A 231 3.56 31.93 3.50
CA ASN A 231 2.53 32.87 3.90
C ASN A 231 1.63 32.19 4.94
N GLU A 232 1.97 32.45 6.20
CA GLU A 232 1.10 32.30 7.37
C GLU A 232 -0.04 33.32 7.27
N ALA A 233 -1.28 32.85 7.19
CA ALA A 233 -2.46 33.46 7.81
C ALA A 233 -3.75 32.91 7.16
N THR A 234 -4.49 32.06 7.88
CA THR A 234 -5.96 32.14 7.89
C THR A 234 -6.53 31.43 9.11
N MET A 235 -6.93 32.24 10.09
CA MET A 235 -8.14 32.14 10.92
C MET A 235 -8.79 30.74 10.98
N SER A 236 -8.50 29.97 12.04
CA SER A 236 -9.30 28.79 12.38
C SER A 236 -10.35 29.17 13.42
N THR A 237 -11.60 29.06 13.00
CA THR A 237 -12.83 29.35 13.72
C THR A 237 -12.97 28.42 14.92
N MET A 238 -13.14 28.99 16.11
CA MET A 238 -13.47 28.26 17.32
C MET A 238 -14.88 27.65 17.21
N THR A 239 -14.96 26.34 17.05
CA THR A 239 -16.10 25.54 17.47
C THR A 239 -15.63 24.59 18.55
N ASP A 240 -15.73 25.06 19.80
CA ASP A 240 -15.66 24.25 21.01
C ASP A 240 -16.80 23.22 20.96
N SER A 241 -16.46 21.98 20.60
CA SER A 241 -17.38 20.84 20.68
C SER A 241 -16.88 19.91 21.77
N LEU A 242 -17.52 20.01 22.93
CA LEU A 242 -17.41 19.10 24.07
C LEU A 242 -17.84 17.69 23.63
N ILE A 243 -16.90 16.83 23.24
CA ILE A 243 -17.18 15.40 23.00
C ILE A 243 -16.49 14.58 24.10
N PRO A 244 -17.24 13.76 24.86
CA PRO A 244 -16.72 12.96 25.97
C PRO A 244 -15.81 11.82 25.51
N ASP A 245 -14.80 11.58 26.33
CA ASP A 245 -13.55 10.85 26.06
C ASP A 245 -13.68 9.31 26.05
N SER A 246 -14.78 8.77 25.53
CA SER A 246 -15.02 7.32 25.47
C SER A 246 -15.96 6.95 24.32
N MET A 247 -15.54 7.22 23.09
CA MET A 247 -16.15 6.62 21.90
C MET A 247 -15.24 5.49 21.39
N PRO A 248 -15.79 4.29 21.12
CA PRO A 248 -15.05 3.24 20.45
C PRO A 248 -14.48 3.83 19.15
N VAL A 249 -13.16 3.73 18.97
CA VAL A 249 -12.50 4.08 17.72
C VAL A 249 -12.91 3.04 16.69
N TYR A 250 -14.14 3.15 16.18
CA TYR A 250 -14.47 2.56 14.90
C TYR A 250 -13.55 3.27 13.90
N PRO A 251 -12.75 2.53 13.10
CA PRO A 251 -11.99 3.15 12.04
C PRO A 251 -12.98 3.98 11.23
N ALA A 252 -12.77 5.29 11.18
CA ALA A 252 -13.65 6.19 10.48
C ALA A 252 -13.70 5.71 9.02
N ILE A 253 -14.76 4.99 8.67
CA ILE A 253 -14.96 4.48 7.32
C ILE A 253 -14.92 5.70 6.42
N SER A 254 -13.96 5.73 5.49
CA SER A 254 -13.84 6.87 4.59
C SER A 254 -15.17 7.03 3.87
N PRO A 255 -15.70 8.26 3.69
CA PRO A 255 -16.92 8.49 2.90
C PRO A 255 -16.89 7.81 1.52
N ILE A 256 -15.67 7.57 1.01
CA ILE A 256 -15.37 6.93 -0.26
C ILE A 256 -15.58 5.41 -0.18
N ASP A 257 -15.22 4.78 0.93
CA ASP A 257 -15.43 3.34 1.14
C ASP A 257 -16.93 3.00 1.22
N LEU A 258 -17.72 3.91 1.81
CA LEU A 258 -19.19 3.83 1.78
C LEU A 258 -19.76 3.92 0.36
N LEU A 259 -19.08 4.67 -0.51
CA LEU A 259 -19.47 4.81 -1.92
C LEU A 259 -19.14 3.54 -2.70
N PHE A 260 -17.96 2.94 -2.45
CA PHE A 260 -17.59 1.65 -3.05
C PHE A 260 -18.48 0.50 -2.60
N GLN A 261 -18.95 0.49 -1.34
CA GLN A 261 -19.91 -0.52 -0.87
C GLN A 261 -21.26 -0.48 -1.60
N LYS A 262 -21.63 0.67 -2.21
CA LYS A 262 -22.86 0.81 -3.01
C LYS A 262 -22.71 0.30 -4.44
N ILE A 263 -21.49 0.03 -4.90
CA ILE A 263 -21.22 -0.47 -6.24
C ILE A 263 -21.50 -1.98 -6.26
N LYS A 264 -22.77 -2.33 -6.49
CA LYS A 264 -23.24 -3.71 -6.62
C LYS A 264 -24.17 -3.82 -7.82
N GLN A 265 -24.14 -4.99 -8.46
CA GLN A 265 -24.94 -5.22 -9.65
C GLN A 265 -26.45 -5.25 -9.34
N ASP A 266 -26.87 -5.77 -8.18
CA ASP A 266 -28.27 -5.74 -7.69
C ASP A 266 -29.31 -5.99 -8.79
N ASP A 267 -29.19 -7.14 -9.47
CA ASP A 267 -30.04 -7.60 -10.60
C ASP A 267 -30.00 -6.76 -11.89
N ARG A 268 -29.17 -5.73 -11.96
CA ARG A 268 -28.98 -4.91 -13.17
C ARG A 268 -28.25 -5.72 -14.25
N GLY A 269 -28.60 -5.48 -15.52
CA GLY A 269 -27.79 -5.94 -16.64
C GLY A 269 -26.40 -5.32 -16.59
N LEU A 270 -25.39 -5.96 -17.20
CA LEU A 270 -24.01 -5.47 -17.22
C LEU A 270 -23.91 -4.01 -17.70
N TYR A 271 -24.72 -3.64 -18.69
CA TYR A 271 -24.77 -2.28 -19.22
C TYR A 271 -25.35 -1.28 -18.23
N ASP A 272 -26.48 -1.60 -17.59
CA ASP A 272 -27.12 -0.71 -16.61
C ASP A 272 -26.26 -0.55 -15.36
N TYR A 273 -25.57 -1.63 -14.97
CA TYR A 273 -24.59 -1.63 -13.90
C TYR A 273 -23.37 -0.76 -14.25
N PHE A 274 -22.84 -0.86 -15.46
CA PHE A 274 -21.77 -0.01 -15.95
C PHE A 274 -22.16 1.48 -15.94
N THR A 275 -23.34 1.83 -16.46
CA THR A 275 -23.84 3.21 -16.45
C THR A 275 -23.98 3.75 -15.04
N PHE A 276 -24.56 2.96 -14.12
CA PHE A 276 -24.67 3.31 -12.70
C PHE A 276 -23.31 3.58 -12.05
N ALA A 277 -22.32 2.70 -12.28
CA ALA A 277 -20.98 2.88 -11.74
C ALA A 277 -20.25 4.08 -12.40
N ALA A 278 -20.49 4.36 -13.68
CA ALA A 278 -19.95 5.52 -14.37
C ALA A 278 -20.49 6.84 -13.80
N GLU A 279 -21.77 6.89 -13.41
CA GLU A 279 -22.38 8.02 -12.73
C GLU A 279 -21.73 8.23 -11.34
N LEU A 280 -21.61 7.18 -10.54
CA LEU A 280 -20.93 7.25 -9.23
C LEU A 280 -19.47 7.71 -9.35
N ARG A 281 -18.75 7.25 -10.37
CA ARG A 281 -17.38 7.69 -10.65
C ARG A 281 -17.29 9.19 -10.93
N SER A 282 -18.31 9.79 -11.53
CA SER A 282 -18.31 11.23 -11.83
C SER A 282 -18.33 12.12 -10.59
N GLU A 283 -18.77 11.57 -9.45
CA GLU A 283 -18.75 12.23 -8.14
C GLU A 283 -17.38 12.17 -7.46
N LEU A 284 -16.48 11.28 -7.92
CA LEU A 284 -15.16 11.07 -7.31
C LEU A 284 -14.07 11.96 -7.95
N PRO A 285 -13.07 12.42 -7.17
CA PRO A 285 -11.94 13.18 -7.71
C PRO A 285 -11.12 12.36 -8.72
N ARG A 286 -11.06 12.83 -9.99
CA ARG A 286 -10.44 12.12 -11.14
C ARG A 286 -9.02 11.58 -10.92
N ARG A 287 -8.22 12.16 -10.01
CA ARG A 287 -6.76 11.96 -9.97
C ARG A 287 -6.26 10.86 -9.03
N LYS A 288 -7.09 10.20 -8.22
CA LYS A 288 -6.57 9.34 -7.15
C LYS A 288 -7.21 7.96 -6.99
N GLN A 289 -8.22 7.58 -7.77
CA GLN A 289 -9.05 6.42 -7.39
C GLN A 289 -9.51 5.55 -8.55
N GLU A 290 -8.85 5.63 -9.71
CA GLU A 290 -9.27 4.79 -10.85
C GLU A 290 -9.14 3.29 -10.55
N GLY A 291 -8.06 2.86 -9.89
CA GLY A 291 -7.85 1.46 -9.51
C GLY A 291 -8.94 0.93 -8.57
N HIS A 292 -9.17 1.63 -7.45
CA HIS A 292 -10.20 1.23 -6.48
C HIS A 292 -11.61 1.22 -7.05
N MET A 293 -11.91 2.14 -7.98
CA MET A 293 -13.21 2.13 -8.67
C MET A 293 -13.37 0.90 -9.56
N VAL A 294 -12.30 0.48 -10.25
CA VAL A 294 -12.30 -0.72 -11.10
C VAL A 294 -12.43 -1.98 -10.24
N GLU A 295 -11.70 -2.06 -9.13
CA GLU A 295 -11.79 -3.17 -8.16
C GLU A 295 -13.21 -3.27 -7.57
N ALA A 296 -13.77 -2.17 -7.08
CA ALA A 296 -15.13 -2.14 -6.53
C ALA A 296 -16.18 -2.52 -7.59
N PHE A 297 -16.00 -2.04 -8.83
CA PHE A 297 -16.87 -2.43 -9.95
C PHE A 297 -16.81 -3.94 -10.22
N PHE A 298 -15.60 -4.50 -10.26
CA PHE A 298 -15.37 -5.92 -10.52
C PHE A 298 -15.89 -6.82 -9.39
N ASP A 299 -15.72 -6.39 -8.13
CA ASP A 299 -16.22 -7.10 -6.97
C ASP A 299 -17.74 -7.08 -6.86
N GLY A 300 -18.38 -5.99 -7.31
CA GLY A 300 -19.84 -5.87 -7.35
C GLY A 300 -20.53 -6.74 -8.42
N LEU A 301 -19.79 -7.34 -9.37
CA LEU A 301 -20.31 -8.29 -10.36
C LEU A 301 -20.69 -9.62 -9.67
N SER A 302 -21.99 -9.85 -9.50
CA SER A 302 -22.53 -10.97 -8.71
C SER A 302 -23.13 -12.08 -9.57
N ASN A 303 -23.58 -11.76 -10.79
CA ASN A 303 -24.50 -12.64 -11.52
C ASN A 303 -23.85 -13.49 -12.63
N ASP A 304 -22.63 -13.20 -13.07
CA ASP A 304 -22.02 -13.91 -14.20
C ASP A 304 -20.51 -14.14 -14.01
N SER A 305 -20.15 -15.36 -13.58
CA SER A 305 -18.74 -15.73 -13.38
C SER A 305 -17.96 -15.79 -14.70
N ALA A 306 -18.64 -16.04 -15.83
CA ALA A 306 -17.98 -16.10 -17.14
C ALA A 306 -17.61 -14.69 -17.61
N VAL A 307 -18.51 -13.72 -17.43
CA VAL A 307 -18.20 -12.30 -17.68
C VAL A 307 -17.10 -11.82 -16.74
N LYS A 308 -17.15 -12.21 -15.45
CA LYS A 308 -16.12 -11.83 -14.48
C LYS A 308 -14.74 -12.36 -14.89
N MET A 309 -14.61 -13.65 -15.23
CA MET A 309 -13.33 -14.21 -15.71
C MET A 309 -12.84 -13.55 -17.01
N ALA A 310 -13.73 -13.35 -17.99
CA ALA A 310 -13.36 -12.71 -19.26
C ALA A 310 -12.92 -11.25 -19.06
N MET A 311 -13.53 -10.55 -18.10
CA MET A 311 -13.16 -9.19 -17.75
C MET A 311 -11.81 -9.14 -17.01
N GLU A 312 -11.55 -10.08 -16.10
CA GLU A 312 -10.28 -10.21 -15.38
C GLU A 312 -9.11 -10.45 -16.35
N GLU A 313 -9.22 -11.45 -17.23
CA GLU A 313 -8.22 -11.75 -18.26
C GLU A 313 -7.95 -10.52 -19.15
N TYR A 314 -9.01 -9.79 -19.49
CA TYR A 314 -8.92 -8.58 -20.29
C TYR A 314 -8.22 -7.42 -19.55
N LEU A 315 -8.48 -7.24 -18.26
CA LEU A 315 -7.86 -6.21 -17.43
C LEU A 315 -6.41 -6.56 -17.05
N ASP A 316 -6.08 -7.83 -16.87
CA ASP A 316 -4.69 -8.27 -16.65
C ASP A 316 -3.82 -8.03 -17.88
N ALA A 317 -4.38 -8.21 -19.08
CA ALA A 317 -3.66 -7.98 -20.33
C ALA A 317 -3.43 -6.49 -20.64
N LEU A 318 -4.37 -5.60 -20.31
CA LEU A 318 -4.34 -4.19 -20.73
C LEU A 318 -4.21 -3.17 -19.59
N GLY A 319 -4.30 -3.63 -18.35
CA GLY A 319 -4.24 -2.82 -17.15
C GLY A 319 -5.60 -2.54 -16.50
N TRP A 320 -5.56 -2.39 -15.17
CA TRP A 320 -6.71 -2.14 -14.30
C TRP A 320 -7.08 -0.65 -14.26
N ILE A 321 -7.52 -0.15 -15.41
CA ILE A 321 -7.97 1.25 -15.59
C ILE A 321 -9.40 1.31 -16.13
N TRP A 322 -10.14 2.34 -15.75
CA TRP A 322 -11.56 2.47 -16.08
C TRP A 322 -11.86 2.54 -17.59
N SER A 323 -10.96 3.14 -18.37
CA SER A 323 -11.10 3.17 -19.84
C SER A 323 -11.14 1.77 -20.45
N ASN A 324 -10.43 0.81 -19.84
CA ASN A 324 -10.44 -0.57 -20.29
C ASN A 324 -11.76 -1.25 -19.92
N VAL A 325 -12.27 -1.03 -18.71
CA VAL A 325 -13.61 -1.49 -18.29
C VAL A 325 -14.69 -1.01 -19.26
N GLU A 326 -14.64 0.27 -19.63
CA GLU A 326 -15.56 0.85 -20.61
C GLU A 326 -15.43 0.17 -21.98
N GLY A 327 -14.20 -0.05 -22.46
CA GLY A 327 -13.93 -0.75 -23.71
C GLY A 327 -14.38 -2.23 -23.71
N PHE A 328 -14.37 -2.89 -22.54
CA PHE A 328 -14.91 -4.23 -22.37
C PHE A 328 -16.44 -4.23 -22.47
N CYS A 329 -17.12 -3.38 -21.68
CA CYS A 329 -18.58 -3.29 -21.64
C CYS A 329 -19.17 -2.89 -23.02
N ARG A 330 -18.51 -1.99 -23.75
CA ARG A 330 -18.91 -1.60 -25.12
C ARG A 330 -18.84 -2.76 -26.12
N ARG A 331 -17.84 -3.65 -26.02
CA ARG A 331 -17.71 -4.82 -26.91
C ARG A 331 -18.76 -5.87 -26.62
N ASP A 332 -19.02 -6.14 -25.36
CA ASP A 332 -20.01 -7.13 -24.96
C ASP A 332 -21.42 -6.72 -25.43
N GLN A 333 -21.75 -5.43 -25.35
CA GLN A 333 -23.01 -4.88 -25.87
C GLN A 333 -23.18 -5.09 -27.40
N GLN A 334 -22.08 -5.11 -28.16
CA GLN A 334 -22.11 -5.43 -29.60
C GLN A 334 -22.32 -6.94 -29.85
N GLY A 335 -21.76 -7.80 -28.98
CA GLY A 335 -21.94 -9.25 -29.02
C GLY A 335 -23.38 -9.68 -28.73
N TYR A 336 -24.04 -9.07 -27.73
CA TYR A 336 -25.44 -9.35 -27.40
C TYR A 336 -26.42 -8.91 -28.50
N ASN A 337 -26.16 -7.76 -29.15
CA ASN A 337 -26.99 -7.30 -30.26
C ASN A 337 -26.89 -8.20 -31.51
N THR A 338 -25.73 -8.80 -31.77
CA THR A 338 -25.53 -9.68 -32.94
C THR A 338 -26.08 -11.10 -32.72
N ARG A 339 -25.97 -11.66 -31.51
CA ARG A 339 -26.58 -12.97 -31.17
C ARG A 339 -28.11 -12.94 -31.10
N SER A 340 -28.69 -11.88 -30.56
CA SER A 340 -30.16 -11.73 -30.49
C SER A 340 -30.78 -11.61 -31.89
N ARG A 341 -30.08 -10.94 -32.81
CA ARG A 341 -30.53 -10.72 -34.19
C ARG A 341 -30.41 -11.97 -35.06
N THR A 342 -29.38 -12.80 -34.85
CA THR A 342 -29.22 -14.08 -35.56
C THR A 342 -30.21 -15.15 -35.08
N ARG A 343 -30.60 -15.13 -33.81
CA ARG A 343 -31.64 -16.05 -33.30
C ARG A 343 -33.05 -15.69 -33.82
N ALA A 344 -33.35 -14.39 -33.95
CA ALA A 344 -34.61 -13.92 -34.54
C ALA A 344 -34.70 -14.11 -36.07
N SER A 345 -33.57 -14.16 -36.79
CA SER A 345 -33.56 -14.43 -38.23
C SER A 345 -33.60 -15.95 -38.54
N ALA A 346 -33.01 -16.79 -37.68
CA ALA A 346 -33.05 -18.24 -37.82
C ALA A 346 -34.48 -18.81 -37.68
N THR A 347 -35.30 -18.25 -36.79
CA THR A 347 -36.71 -18.67 -36.63
C THR A 347 -37.58 -18.24 -37.82
N LYS A 348 -37.31 -17.09 -38.44
CA LYS A 348 -37.99 -16.67 -39.69
C LYS A 348 -37.59 -17.51 -40.91
N SER A 349 -36.35 -17.99 -40.97
CA SER A 349 -35.90 -18.90 -42.05
C SER A 349 -36.55 -20.29 -41.94
N ARG A 350 -36.72 -20.82 -40.72
CA ARG A 350 -37.34 -22.14 -40.50
C ARG A 350 -38.85 -22.17 -40.81
N VAL A 351 -39.57 -21.06 -40.67
CA VAL A 351 -40.99 -21.00 -41.07
C VAL A 351 -41.15 -20.97 -42.60
N LYS A 352 -40.20 -20.36 -43.34
CA LYS A 352 -40.23 -20.35 -44.82
C LYS A 352 -39.84 -21.69 -45.45
N SER A 353 -38.96 -22.49 -44.83
CA SER A 353 -38.59 -23.81 -45.36
C SER A 353 -39.65 -24.88 -45.13
N VAL A 354 -40.49 -24.75 -44.09
CA VAL A 354 -41.64 -25.64 -43.87
C VAL A 354 -42.79 -25.35 -44.84
N ALA A 355 -43.06 -24.07 -45.14
CA ALA A 355 -44.11 -23.70 -46.10
C ALA A 355 -43.80 -24.13 -47.55
N ARG A 356 -42.53 -24.30 -47.93
CA ARG A 356 -42.13 -24.75 -49.27
C ARG A 356 -42.20 -26.26 -49.48
N LYS A 357 -42.35 -27.06 -48.42
CA LYS A 357 -42.42 -28.53 -48.52
C LYS A 357 -43.85 -29.06 -48.72
N GLY A 358 -44.87 -28.24 -48.48
CA GLY A 358 -46.29 -28.60 -48.67
C GLY A 358 -46.85 -28.38 -50.08
N THR A 359 -46.13 -27.69 -50.97
CA THR A 359 -46.60 -27.36 -52.33
C THR A 359 -46.05 -28.26 -53.43
N VAL A 360 -45.13 -29.18 -53.13
CA VAL A 360 -44.53 -30.08 -54.14
C VAL A 360 -45.24 -31.45 -54.17
N GLU A 361 -46.08 -31.77 -53.20
CA GLU A 361 -46.75 -33.08 -53.10
C GLU A 361 -48.11 -33.15 -53.82
N LYS A 362 -48.63 -32.03 -54.34
CA LYS A 362 -49.89 -32.02 -55.11
C LYS A 362 -49.73 -32.26 -56.62
N ASP A 363 -48.53 -32.13 -57.18
CA ASP A 363 -48.32 -32.31 -58.63
C ASP A 363 -47.87 -33.72 -59.05
N LYS A 364 -47.78 -34.67 -58.11
CA LYS A 364 -47.44 -36.08 -58.44
C LYS A 364 -48.64 -37.02 -58.52
N SER A 365 -49.87 -36.52 -58.40
CA SER A 365 -51.09 -37.34 -58.47
C SER A 365 -51.87 -37.19 -59.79
N GLN A 366 -51.32 -36.49 -60.79
CA GLN A 366 -51.94 -36.34 -62.10
C GLN A 366 -50.88 -36.35 -63.22
N LEU A 367 -50.24 -37.49 -63.47
CA LEU A 367 -49.72 -37.89 -64.80
C LEU A 367 -49.22 -39.33 -64.77
#